data_AF-A0A966ITX6-F1
#
_entry.id   AF-A0A966ITX6-F1
#
_cell.length_a   1.000
_cell.length_b   1.000
_cell.length_c   1.000
_cell.angle_alpha   90.00
_cell.angle_beta   90.00
_cell.angle_gamma   90.00
#
_symmetry.space_group_name_H-M   'P 1'
#
loop_
_entity.id
_entity.type
_entity.pdbx_description
1 polymer ?
#
loop_
_entity_poly.entity_id
_entity_poly.type
_entity_poly.pdbx_seq_one_letter_code
_entity_poly.pdbx_strand_id
1 'polypeptide(L)'
;MIRPQTAIRIIGGGLVLQGLLFYGFATPLTIQIFPGASDEAVHVGMIMRRGLAAMSFLAGLVIFLVRDESDRITKRVLFGCGIGFAAITLSMVKIIA
;
A
#
# COMPACT_ATOMS: atom_id res chain seq x y z
N MET A 1 -12.92 -22.45 -1.55
CA MET A 1 -11.81 -22.03 -0.68
C MET A 1 -10.62 -21.65 -1.54
N ILE A 2 -10.14 -20.41 -1.45
CA ILE A 2 -8.92 -19.97 -2.17
C ILE A 2 -7.71 -20.63 -1.50
N ARG A 3 -6.80 -21.21 -2.28
CA ARG A 3 -5.54 -21.77 -1.77
C ARG A 3 -4.67 -20.63 -1.19
N PRO A 4 -4.05 -20.79 -0.01
CA PRO A 4 -3.27 -19.73 0.63
C PRO A 4 -2.14 -19.20 -0.25
N GLN A 5 -1.50 -20.07 -1.05
CA GLN A 5 -0.49 -19.68 -2.04
C GLN A 5 -1.03 -18.74 -3.14
N THR A 6 -2.29 -18.92 -3.55
CA THR A 6 -2.96 -18.05 -4.52
C THR A 6 -3.28 -16.70 -3.88
N ALA A 7 -3.73 -16.69 -2.62
CA ALA A 7 -3.99 -15.46 -1.88
C ALA A 7 -2.72 -14.61 -1.68
N ILE A 8 -1.59 -15.25 -1.35
CA ILE A 8 -0.28 -14.60 -1.23
C ILE A 8 0.12 -13.91 -2.54
N ARG A 9 -0.02 -14.59 -3.68
CA ARG A 9 0.36 -14.02 -4.99
C ARG A 9 -0.50 -12.82 -5.36
N ILE A 10 -1.82 -12.90 -5.12
CA ILE A 10 -2.75 -11.82 -5.44
C ILE A 10 -2.54 -10.62 -4.53
N ILE A 11 -2.45 -10.83 -3.22
CA ILE A 11 -2.32 -9.75 -2.23
C ILE A 11 -0.93 -9.15 -2.26
N GLY A 12 0.12 -9.98 -2.30
CA GLY A 12 1.51 -9.53 -2.42
C GLY A 12 1.74 -8.77 -3.73
N GLY A 13 1.26 -9.31 -4.85
CA GLY A 13 1.34 -8.63 -6.15
C GLY A 13 0.56 -7.31 -6.16
N GLY A 14 -0.65 -7.29 -5.58
CA GLY A 14 -1.47 -6.09 -5.45
C GLY A 14 -0.81 -5.00 -4.62
N LEU A 15 -0.19 -5.34 -3.49
CA LEU A 15 0.54 -4.39 -2.64
C LEU A 15 1.80 -3.83 -3.33
N VAL A 16 2.53 -4.67 -4.06
CA VAL A 16 3.69 -4.21 -4.86
C VAL A 16 3.25 -3.22 -5.95
N LEU A 17 2.19 -3.56 -6.70
CA LEU A 17 1.62 -2.69 -7.73
C LEU A 17 1.09 -1.38 -7.14
N GLN A 18 0.38 -1.45 -6.01
CA GLN A 18 -0.13 -0.27 -5.32
C GLN A 18 0.99 0.64 -4.83
N GLY A 19 2.07 0.08 -4.27
CA GLY A 19 3.27 0.83 -3.89
C GLY A 19 3.90 1.55 -5.09
N LEU A 20 4.07 0.86 -6.22
CA LEU A 20 4.60 1.45 -7.45
C LEU A 20 3.71 2.58 -7.99
N LEU A 21 2.39 2.39 -7.99
CA LEU A 21 1.44 3.41 -8.41
C LEU A 21 1.48 4.65 -7.49
N PHE A 22 1.53 4.45 -6.17
CA PHE A 22 1.66 5.59 -5.25
C PHE A 22 2.98 6.33 -5.39
N TYR A 23 4.07 5.63 -5.73
CA TYR A 23 5.35 6.28 -6.00
C TYR A 23 5.31 7.09 -7.30
N GLY A 24 4.83 6.50 -8.39
CA GLY A 24 4.78 7.15 -9.71
C GLY A 24 3.77 8.29 -9.80
N PHE A 25 2.62 8.17 -9.13
CA PHE A 25 1.56 9.18 -9.12
C PHE A 25 1.56 10.05 -7.85
N ALA A 26 2.64 10.06 -7.06
CA ALA A 26 2.73 10.82 -5.81
C ALA A 26 2.42 12.32 -5.99
N THR A 27 2.94 12.91 -7.07
CA THR A 27 2.80 14.33 -7.39
C THR A 27 1.37 14.72 -7.82
N PRO A 28 0.78 14.10 -8.86
CA PRO A 28 -0.59 14.43 -9.26
C PRO A 28 -1.61 14.13 -8.16
N LEU A 29 -1.43 13.07 -7.36
CA LEU A 29 -2.31 12.78 -6.22
C LEU A 29 -2.23 13.85 -5.14
N THR A 30 -1.03 14.30 -4.78
CA THR A 30 -0.86 15.32 -3.72
C THR A 30 -1.46 16.66 -4.13
N ILE A 31 -1.30 17.06 -5.40
CA ILE A 31 -1.87 18.29 -5.95
C ILE A 31 -3.41 18.22 -6.01
N GLN A 32 -3.98 17.06 -6.36
CA GLN A 32 -5.44 16.87 -6.34
C GLN A 32 -6.03 16.92 -4.91
N ILE A 33 -5.28 16.47 -3.91
CA ILE A 33 -5.74 16.44 -2.51
C ILE A 33 -5.68 17.81 -1.86
N PHE A 34 -4.69 18.62 -2.23
CA PHE A 34 -4.51 19.96 -1.68
C PHE A 34 -4.48 21.01 -2.81
N PRO A 35 -5.62 21.27 -3.49
CA PRO A 35 -5.69 22.29 -4.52
C PRO A 35 -5.48 23.67 -3.88
N GLY A 36 -4.38 24.34 -4.25
CA GLY A 36 -4.03 25.67 -3.73
C GLY A 36 -3.13 25.71 -2.49
N ALA A 37 -2.59 24.57 -2.04
CA ALA A 37 -1.55 24.56 -1.01
C ALA A 37 -0.23 25.13 -1.54
N SER A 38 0.55 25.77 -0.65
CA SER A 38 1.88 26.27 -0.98
C SER A 38 2.80 25.14 -1.47
N ASP A 39 3.77 25.47 -2.32
CA ASP A 39 4.70 24.50 -2.90
C ASP A 39 5.42 23.65 -1.83
N GLU A 40 5.69 24.24 -0.66
CA GLU A 40 6.27 23.55 0.49
C GLU A 40 5.35 22.48 1.08
N ALA A 41 4.05 22.79 1.23
CA ALA A 41 3.07 21.84 1.75
C ALA A 41 2.84 20.68 0.77
N VAL A 42 2.85 20.97 -0.55
CA VAL A 42 2.82 19.93 -1.60
C VAL A 42 4.08 19.06 -1.54
N HIS A 43 5.25 19.64 -1.29
CA HIS A 43 6.50 18.88 -1.16
C HIS A 43 6.48 17.91 0.03
N VAL A 44 6.04 18.37 1.20
CA VAL A 44 5.88 17.51 2.39
C VAL A 44 4.86 16.40 2.13
N GLY A 45 3.72 16.73 1.49
CA GLY A 45 2.71 15.75 1.10
C GLY A 45 3.25 14.67 0.15
N MET A 46 4.11 15.06 -0.80
CA MET A 46 4.77 14.11 -1.72
C MET A 46 5.72 13.16 -0.96
N ILE A 47 6.49 13.65 0.01
CA ILE A 47 7.39 12.82 0.82
C ILE A 47 6.59 11.80 1.64
N MET A 48 5.54 12.24 2.33
CA MET A 48 4.63 11.37 3.06
C MET A 48 4.01 10.29 2.17
N ARG A 49 3.60 10.65 0.95
CA ARG A 49 3.00 9.72 -0.01
C ARG A 49 4.01 8.71 -0.57
N ARG A 50 5.24 9.12 -0.81
CA ARG A 50 6.35 8.22 -1.18
C ARG A 50 6.73 7.30 -0.02
N GLY A 51 6.65 7.75 1.23
CA GLY A 51 6.82 6.92 2.42
C GLY A 51 5.78 5.82 2.52
N LEU A 52 4.50 6.17 2.30
CA LEU A 52 3.40 5.20 2.22
C LEU A 52 3.58 4.20 1.06
N ALA A 53 4.05 4.67 -0.10
CA ALA A 53 4.37 3.83 -1.25
C ALA A 53 5.45 2.78 -0.91
N ALA A 54 6.53 3.22 -0.25
CA ALA A 54 7.63 2.34 0.17
C ALA A 54 7.17 1.28 1.19
N MET A 55 6.33 1.66 2.15
CA MET A 55 5.77 0.72 3.13
C MET A 55 4.84 -0.31 2.48
N SER A 56 4.01 0.12 1.51
CA SER A 56 3.14 -0.78 0.75
C SER A 56 3.94 -1.77 -0.11
N PHE A 57 5.01 -1.30 -0.75
CA PHE A 57 5.93 -2.13 -1.51
C PHE A 57 6.67 -3.15 -0.63
N LEU A 58 7.18 -2.70 0.54
CA LEU A 58 7.84 -3.58 1.51
C LEU A 58 6.88 -4.64 2.06
N ALA A 59 5.63 -4.29 2.37
CA ALA A 59 4.61 -5.26 2.78
C ALA A 59 4.35 -6.32 1.70
N GLY A 60 4.28 -5.91 0.43
CA GLY A 60 4.15 -6.83 -0.70
C GLY A 60 5.33 -7.82 -0.82
N LEU A 61 6.57 -7.35 -0.63
CA LEU A 61 7.76 -8.19 -0.60
C LEU A 61 7.79 -9.16 0.58
N VAL A 62 7.42 -8.71 1.78
CA VAL A 62 7.33 -9.56 2.98
C VAL A 62 6.32 -10.69 2.77
N ILE A 63 5.18 -10.41 2.15
CA ILE A 63 4.19 -11.45 1.80
C ILE A 63 4.78 -12.49 0.84
N PHE A 64 5.59 -12.08 -0.14
CA PHE A 64 6.28 -13.01 -1.03
C PHE A 64 7.34 -13.85 -0.33
N LEU A 65 8.04 -13.28 0.66
CA LEU A 65 9.08 -13.98 1.43
C LEU A 65 8.51 -15.07 2.33
N VAL A 66 7.32 -14.84 2.88
CA VAL A 66 6.64 -15.78 3.80
C VAL A 66 5.84 -16.85 3.03
N ARG A 67 5.92 -16.90 1.70
CA ARG A 67 5.10 -17.83 0.88
C ARG A 67 5.36 -19.32 1.16
N ASP A 68 6.58 -19.65 1.56
CA ASP A 68 7.06 -21.02 1.77
C ASP A 68 7.07 -21.38 3.28
N GLU A 69 6.63 -20.47 4.14
CA GLU A 69 6.51 -20.66 5.59
C GLU A 69 5.20 -21.34 5.99
N SER A 70 5.16 -21.79 7.26
CA SER A 70 3.97 -22.41 7.87
C SER A 70 2.68 -21.60 7.62
N ASP A 71 1.59 -22.29 7.29
CA ASP A 71 0.26 -21.71 7.04
C ASP A 71 -0.22 -20.81 8.21
N ARG A 72 0.23 -21.10 9.45
CA ARG A 72 -0.07 -20.28 10.63
C ARG A 72 0.65 -18.92 10.61
N ILE A 73 1.91 -18.89 10.15
CA ILE A 73 2.73 -17.67 10.05
C ILE A 73 2.19 -16.81 8.90
N THR A 74 1.95 -17.42 7.75
CA THR A 74 1.36 -16.78 6.56
C THR A 74 0.04 -16.08 6.87
N LYS A 75 -0.87 -16.73 7.60
CA LYS A 75 -2.16 -16.13 8.01
C LYS A 75 -1.99 -14.90 8.90
N ARG A 76 -1.02 -14.89 9.82
CA ARG A 76 -0.74 -13.75 10.70
C ARG A 76 -0.19 -12.55 9.93
N VAL A 77 0.73 -12.82 8.99
CA VAL A 77 1.30 -11.78 8.11
C VAL A 77 0.23 -11.19 7.19
N LEU A 78 -0.60 -12.05 6.58
CA LEU A 78 -1.74 -11.62 5.76
C LEU A 78 -2.74 -10.78 6.55
N PHE A 79 -3.01 -11.12 7.82
CA PHE A 79 -3.88 -10.33 8.67
C PHE A 79 -3.31 -8.93 8.94
N GLY A 80 -2.02 -8.82 9.27
CA GLY A 80 -1.35 -7.53 9.45
C GLY A 80 -1.34 -6.68 8.17
N CYS A 81 -1.06 -7.30 7.03
CA CYS A 81 -1.09 -6.62 5.73
C CYS A 81 -2.51 -6.19 5.32
N GLY A 82 -3.52 -6.99 5.64
CA GLY A 82 -4.93 -6.64 5.42
C GLY A 82 -5.36 -5.41 6.20
N ILE A 83 -4.94 -5.27 7.46
CA ILE A 83 -5.20 -4.08 8.27
C ILE A 83 -4.52 -2.84 7.66
N GLY A 84 -3.24 -2.97 7.29
CA GLY A 84 -2.50 -1.89 6.63
C GLY A 84 -3.15 -1.45 5.32
N PHE A 85 -3.57 -2.42 4.49
CA PHE A 85 -4.28 -2.16 3.24
C PHE A 85 -5.62 -1.48 3.48
N ALA A 86 -6.39 -1.91 4.48
CA ALA A 86 -7.65 -1.27 4.85
C ALA A 86 -7.45 0.19 5.29
N ALA A 87 -6.44 0.49 6.12
CA ALA A 87 -6.12 1.85 6.55
C ALA A 87 -5.73 2.77 5.38
N ILE A 88 -4.94 2.26 4.43
CA ILE A 88 -4.58 2.98 3.21
C ILE A 88 -5.81 3.22 2.32
N THR A 89 -6.66 2.19 2.17
CA THR A 89 -7.89 2.29 1.37
C THR A 89 -8.87 3.28 1.98
N LEU A 90 -9.05 3.28 3.30
CA LEU A 90 -9.89 4.26 4.01
C LEU A 90 -9.39 5.69 3.82
N SER A 91 -8.06 5.86 3.84
CA SER A 91 -7.41 7.14 3.57
C SER A 91 -7.64 7.60 2.13
N MET A 92 -7.84 6.67 1.16
CA MET A 92 -8.24 7.01 -0.20
C MET A 92 -9.74 7.27 -0.36
N VAL A 93 -10.62 6.58 0.38
CA VAL A 93 -12.08 6.83 0.30
C VAL A 93 -12.43 8.26 0.72
N LYS A 94 -11.70 8.81 1.71
CA LYS A 94 -11.81 10.22 2.10
C LYS A 94 -11.37 11.22 1.02
N ILE A 95 -10.81 10.75 -0.10
CA ILE A 95 -10.41 11.56 -1.26
C ILE A 95 -11.56 11.64 -2.28
N ILE A 96 -12.50 10.69 -2.27
CA ILE A 96 -13.58 10.56 -3.28
C ILE A 96 -14.93 11.08 -2.74
N ALA A 97 -15.15 11.05 -1.42
CA ALA A 97 -16.34 11.56 -0.74
C ALA A 97 -16.02 12.87 0.00
#